data_AF-A0A9E5TLQ1-F1
#
_entry.id   AF-A0A9E5TLQ1-F1
#
_cell.length_a   1.000
_cell.length_b   1.000
_cell.length_c   1.000
_cell.angle_alpha   90.00
_cell.angle_beta   90.00
_cell.angle_gamma   90.00
#
_symmetry.space_group_name_H-M   'P 1'
#
loop_
_entity.id
_entity.type
_entity.pdbx_description
1 polymer ?
#
loop_
_entity_poly.entity_id
_entity_poly.type
_entity_poly.pdbx_seq_one_letter_code
_entity_poly.pdbx_strand_id
1 'polypeptide(L)'
;MSLAEEIERAKELLPDVTIPPEIAQSAMRLINELSIQSHRAEIVLLEASRAHAAADGRTEVENQDIAVTAPLALRQRRSDFMERFVTDSREEDERIAKEAEEVLGIETS
;
A
#
# COMPACT_ATOMS: atom_id res chain seq x y z
N MET A 1 -13.44 11.35 -30.59
CA MET A 1 -13.87 11.60 -29.20
C MET A 1 -13.11 12.78 -28.67
N SER A 2 -13.72 13.57 -27.80
CA SER A 2 -13.00 14.58 -27.03
C SER A 2 -12.42 13.97 -25.76
N LEU A 3 -11.38 14.60 -25.20
CA LEU A 3 -10.82 14.21 -23.90
C LEU A 3 -11.88 14.18 -22.79
N ALA A 4 -12.86 15.09 -22.84
CA ALA A 4 -13.95 15.12 -21.87
C ALA A 4 -14.83 13.86 -21.95
N GLU A 5 -15.09 13.36 -23.16
CA GLU A 5 -15.86 12.11 -23.35
C GLU A 5 -15.08 10.88 -22.89
N GLU A 6 -13.75 10.88 -23.02
CA GLU A 6 -12.89 9.80 -22.50
C GLU A 6 -12.91 9.74 -20.98
N ILE A 7 -12.78 10.90 -20.32
CA ILE A 7 -12.86 11.00 -18.86
C ILE A 7 -14.24 10.57 -18.35
N GLU A 8 -15.32 10.96 -19.03
CA GLU A 8 -16.67 10.59 -18.59
C GLU A 8 -16.89 9.08 -18.67
N ARG A 9 -16.49 8.44 -19.77
CA ARG A 9 -16.53 6.97 -19.89
C ARG A 9 -15.70 6.27 -18.82
N ALA A 10 -14.50 6.78 -18.53
CA ALA A 10 -13.66 6.18 -17.49
C ALA A 10 -14.32 6.26 -16.10
N LYS A 11 -14.99 7.39 -15.79
CA LYS A 11 -15.75 7.53 -14.54
C LYS A 11 -16.94 6.59 -14.45
N GLU A 12 -17.67 6.42 -15.56
CA GLU A 12 -18.79 5.48 -15.64
C GLU A 12 -18.33 4.03 -15.47
N LEU A 13 -17.17 3.67 -16.00
CA LEU A 13 -16.60 2.33 -15.92
C LEU A 13 -15.98 2.01 -14.56
N LEU A 14 -15.42 3.01 -13.87
CA LEU A 14 -14.64 2.84 -12.62
C LEU A 14 -15.33 1.96 -11.55
N PRO A 15 -16.65 2.08 -11.27
CA PRO A 15 -17.34 1.22 -10.30
C PRO A 15 -17.26 -0.27 -10.63
N ASP A 16 -17.17 -0.63 -11.91
CA ASP A 16 -17.10 -2.00 -12.40
C ASP A 16 -15.65 -2.53 -12.48
N VAL A 17 -14.65 -1.68 -12.25
CA VAL A 17 -13.24 -2.08 -12.26
C VAL A 17 -12.88 -2.83 -10.99
N THR A 18 -12.45 -4.08 -11.16
CA THR A 18 -12.04 -4.97 -10.08
C THR A 18 -10.52 -5.11 -10.01
N ILE A 19 -10.01 -5.39 -8.81
CA ILE A 19 -8.60 -5.69 -8.58
C ILE A 19 -8.48 -7.19 -8.28
N PRO A 20 -7.81 -7.97 -9.13
CA PRO A 20 -7.55 -9.37 -8.83
C PRO A 20 -6.70 -9.53 -7.55
N PRO A 21 -6.94 -10.56 -6.72
CA PRO A 21 -6.21 -10.74 -5.46
C PRO A 21 -4.68 -10.78 -5.62
N GLU A 22 -4.17 -11.38 -6.69
CA GLU A 22 -2.75 -11.46 -7.02
C GLU A 22 -2.13 -10.10 -7.35
N ILE A 23 -2.91 -9.18 -7.94
CA ILE A 23 -2.50 -7.81 -8.22
C ILE A 23 -2.48 -7.00 -6.93
N ALA A 24 -3.49 -7.15 -6.08
CA ALA A 24 -3.50 -6.56 -4.75
C ALA A 24 -2.29 -7.00 -3.93
N GLN A 25 -1.97 -8.30 -3.92
CA GLN A 25 -0.78 -8.83 -3.26
C GLN A 25 0.53 -8.25 -3.84
N SER A 26 0.60 -8.06 -5.14
CA SER A 26 1.77 -7.44 -5.80
C SER A 26 1.96 -5.99 -5.35
N ALA A 27 0.87 -5.22 -5.27
CA ALA A 27 0.89 -3.87 -4.73
C ALA A 27 1.34 -3.83 -3.27
N MET A 28 0.84 -4.75 -2.42
CA MET A 28 1.25 -4.82 -1.01
C MET A 28 2.74 -5.18 -0.86
N ARG A 29 3.23 -6.15 -1.65
CA ARG A 29 4.66 -6.51 -1.66
C ARG A 29 5.52 -5.30 -2.03
N LEU A 30 5.14 -4.53 -3.04
CA LEU A 30 5.87 -3.34 -3.46
C LEU A 30 5.94 -2.29 -2.34
N ILE A 31 4.83 -2.03 -1.64
CA ILE A 31 4.77 -1.06 -0.54
C ILE A 31 5.65 -1.50 0.64
N ASN A 32 5.61 -2.79 0.97
CA ASN A 32 6.42 -3.37 2.04
C ASN A 32 7.92 -3.31 1.71
N GLU A 33 8.31 -3.64 0.47
CA GLU A 33 9.71 -3.56 0.03
C GLU A 33 10.26 -2.13 0.05
N LEU A 34 9.38 -1.14 -0.13
CA LEU A 34 9.72 0.28 0.01
C LEU A 34 9.66 0.78 1.46
N SER A 35 9.37 -0.10 2.43
CA SER A 35 9.23 0.21 3.85
C SER A 35 8.22 1.34 4.13
N ILE A 36 7.16 1.41 3.34
CA ILE A 36 6.12 2.44 3.50
C ILE A 36 5.07 1.92 4.49
N GLN A 37 5.10 2.44 5.72
CA GLN A 37 4.13 2.12 6.77
C GLN A 37 2.90 3.04 6.67
N SER A 38 2.08 2.88 5.61
CA SER A 38 0.89 3.72 5.42
C SER A 38 -0.21 3.03 4.63
N HIS A 39 -1.31 2.69 5.31
CA HIS A 39 -2.56 2.27 4.64
C HIS A 39 -3.07 3.28 3.62
N ARG A 40 -2.77 4.57 3.82
CA ARG A 40 -3.13 5.59 2.82
C ARG A 40 -2.34 5.43 1.53
N ALA A 41 -1.09 4.97 1.58
CA ALA A 41 -0.32 4.68 0.37
C ALA A 41 -0.90 3.45 -0.37
N GLU A 42 -1.30 2.43 0.38
CA GLU A 42 -1.97 1.22 -0.14
C GLU A 42 -3.25 1.58 -0.91
N ILE A 43 -4.18 2.28 -0.26
CA ILE A 43 -5.46 2.69 -0.87
C ILE A 43 -5.21 3.55 -2.11
N VAL A 44 -4.31 4.54 -2.02
CA VAL A 44 -4.04 5.45 -3.15
C VAL A 44 -3.44 4.71 -4.34
N LEU A 45 -2.54 3.75 -4.12
CA LEU A 45 -1.97 2.95 -5.20
C LEU A 45 -3.04 2.11 -5.92
N LEU A 46 -3.88 1.43 -5.14
CA LEU A 46 -4.95 0.57 -5.68
C LEU A 46 -6.01 1.39 -6.42
N GLU A 47 -6.47 2.51 -5.86
CA GLU A 47 -7.44 3.39 -6.51
C GLU A 47 -6.88 4.06 -7.76
N ALA A 48 -5.61 4.49 -7.74
CA ALA A 48 -4.95 5.02 -8.93
C ALA A 48 -4.85 3.97 -10.04
N SER A 49 -4.57 2.71 -9.68
CA SER A 49 -4.48 1.61 -10.64
C SER A 49 -5.84 1.26 -11.23
N ARG A 50 -6.92 1.30 -10.43
CA ARG A 50 -8.29 1.17 -10.93
C ARG A 50 -8.66 2.29 -11.90
N ALA A 51 -8.31 3.53 -11.56
CA ALA A 51 -8.54 4.67 -12.44
C ALA A 51 -7.77 4.58 -13.76
N HIS A 52 -6.54 4.05 -13.72
CA HIS A 52 -5.75 3.81 -14.94
C HIS A 52 -6.38 2.72 -15.82
N ALA A 53 -6.79 1.59 -15.25
CA ALA A 53 -7.52 0.55 -15.97
C ALA A 53 -8.84 1.06 -16.57
N ALA A 54 -9.58 1.87 -15.82
CA ALA A 54 -10.81 2.50 -16.30
C ALA A 54 -10.57 3.46 -17.48
N ALA A 55 -9.49 4.25 -17.41
CA ALA A 55 -9.08 5.16 -18.48
C ALA A 55 -8.69 4.40 -19.77
N ASP A 56 -8.16 3.18 -19.62
CA ASP A 56 -7.88 2.26 -20.72
C ASP A 56 -9.11 1.46 -21.19
N GLY A 57 -10.29 1.67 -20.59
CA GLY A 57 -11.51 0.97 -20.95
C GLY A 57 -11.56 -0.49 -20.49
N ARG A 58 -10.73 -0.88 -19.52
CA ARG A 58 -10.68 -2.23 -18.93
C ARG A 58 -11.44 -2.28 -17.60
N THR A 59 -11.98 -3.46 -17.27
CA THR A 59 -12.68 -3.75 -16.01
C THR A 59 -11.83 -4.54 -15.00
N GLU A 60 -10.60 -4.88 -15.35
CA GLU A 60 -9.68 -5.60 -14.47
C GLU A 60 -8.32 -4.87 -14.48
N VAL A 61 -7.79 -4.67 -13.28
CA VAL A 61 -6.46 -4.09 -13.07
C VAL A 61 -5.39 -5.13 -13.37
N GLU A 62 -4.32 -4.70 -14.05
CA GLU A 62 -3.14 -5.49 -14.36
C GLU A 62 -1.89 -4.94 -13.65
N ASN A 63 -0.79 -5.71 -13.64
CA ASN A 63 0.48 -5.27 -13.05
C ASN A 63 1.02 -3.98 -13.68
N GLN A 64 0.70 -3.73 -14.95
CA GLN A 64 1.13 -2.51 -15.64
C GLN A 64 0.48 -1.25 -15.04
N ASP A 65 -0.77 -1.33 -14.60
CA ASP A 65 -1.45 -0.22 -13.92
C ASP A 65 -0.75 0.17 -12.61
N ILE A 66 -0.34 -0.85 -11.83
CA ILE A 66 0.47 -0.66 -10.62
C ILE A 66 1.80 0.03 -10.99
N ALA A 67 2.50 -0.47 -12.01
CA ALA A 67 3.80 0.04 -12.40
C ALA A 67 3.76 1.51 -12.84
N VAL A 68 2.72 1.91 -13.59
CA VAL A 68 2.53 3.29 -14.05
C VAL A 68 2.17 4.23 -12.89
N THR A 69 1.33 3.77 -11.98
CA THR A 69 0.77 4.64 -10.91
C THR A 69 1.65 4.68 -9.65
N ALA A 70 2.46 3.66 -9.38
CA ALA A 70 3.31 3.58 -8.19
C ALA A 70 4.24 4.78 -8.00
N PRO A 71 4.97 5.29 -9.03
CA PRO A 71 5.81 6.47 -8.86
C PRO A 71 5.06 7.75 -8.49
N LEU A 72 3.76 7.82 -8.77
CA LEU A 72 2.89 8.95 -8.42
C LEU A 72 2.28 8.76 -7.03
N ALA A 73 1.86 7.54 -6.70
CA ALA A 73 1.20 7.21 -5.45
C ALA A 73 2.18 7.12 -4.25
N LEU A 74 3.38 6.57 -4.48
CA LEU A 74 4.30 6.14 -3.43
C LEU A 74 5.46 7.10 -3.17
N ARG A 75 5.74 8.03 -4.09
CA ARG A 75 6.84 8.98 -3.91
C ARG A 75 6.63 9.84 -2.67
N GLN A 76 7.70 10.05 -1.91
CA GLN A 76 7.69 10.82 -0.65
C GLN A 76 6.74 10.26 0.43
N ARG A 77 6.34 8.98 0.33
CA ARG A 77 5.54 8.31 1.37
C ARG A 77 6.39 7.57 2.41
N ARG A 78 7.70 7.40 2.15
CA ARG A 78 8.64 6.88 3.14
C ARG A 78 8.86 7.94 4.23
N SER A 79 9.04 7.48 5.45
CA SER A 79 9.31 8.34 6.61
C SER A 79 10.40 7.71 7.45
N ASP A 80 11.60 8.31 7.42
CA ASP A 80 12.74 7.88 8.24
C ASP A 80 12.40 7.91 9.74
N PHE A 81 11.51 8.83 10.15
CA PHE A 81 10.99 8.88 11.52
C PHE A 81 10.18 7.64 11.86
N MET A 82 9.26 7.23 10.98
CA MET A 82 8.44 6.03 11.21
C MET A 82 9.31 4.77 11.18
N GLU A 83 10.29 4.70 10.30
CA GLU A 83 11.22 3.57 10.20
C GLU A 83 12.02 3.41 11.51
N ARG A 84 12.59 4.50 12.03
CA ARG A 84 13.26 4.50 13.35
C ARG A 84 12.32 4.17 14.49
N PHE A 85 11.14 4.79 14.52
CA PHE A 85 10.15 4.52 15.57
C PHE A 85 9.79 3.04 15.65
N VAL A 86 9.62 2.36 14.52
CA VAL A 86 9.33 0.92 14.50
C VAL A 86 10.51 0.10 15.04
N THR A 87 11.74 0.42 14.63
CA THR A 87 12.94 -0.26 15.14
C THR A 87 13.10 -0.04 16.65
N ASP A 88 13.07 1.22 17.09
CA ASP A 88 13.25 1.61 18.49
C ASP A 88 12.16 0.99 19.38
N SER A 89 10.90 0.94 18.91
CA SER A 89 9.80 0.33 19.66
C SER A 89 9.98 -1.18 19.85
N ARG A 90 10.50 -1.89 18.84
CA ARG A 90 10.75 -3.34 18.94
C ARG A 90 11.87 -3.64 19.92
N GLU A 91 12.95 -2.87 19.89
CA GLU A 91 14.05 -3.00 20.85
C GLU A 91 13.59 -2.71 22.28
N GLU A 92 12.72 -1.71 22.47
CA GLU A 92 12.14 -1.41 23.78
C GLU A 92 11.20 -2.52 24.26
N ASP A 93 10.32 -3.05 23.39
CA ASP A 93 9.42 -4.16 23.72
C ASP A 93 10.21 -5.42 24.13
N GLU A 94 11.29 -5.76 23.43
CA GLU A 94 12.18 -6.88 23.78
C GLU A 94 12.87 -6.66 25.15
N ARG A 95 13.30 -5.43 25.43
CA ARG A 95 13.88 -5.08 26.74
C ARG A 95 12.85 -5.17 27.87
N ILE A 96 11.64 -4.67 27.63
CA ILE A 96 10.53 -4.73 28.60
C ILE A 96 10.17 -6.19 28.88
N ALA A 97 10.02 -7.02 27.84
CA ALA A 97 9.71 -8.44 27.99
C ALA A 97 10.78 -9.14 28.85
N LYS A 98 12.06 -8.98 28.50
CA LYS A 98 13.16 -9.58 29.25
C LYS A 98 13.18 -9.15 30.73
N GLU A 99 13.05 -7.87 31.01
CA GLU A 99 13.06 -7.37 32.40
C GLU A 99 11.81 -7.85 33.17
N ALA A 100 10.66 -7.94 32.50
CA ALA A 100 9.44 -8.48 33.09
C ALA A 100 9.63 -9.96 33.46
N GLU A 101 10.28 -10.78 32.63
CA GLU A 101 10.61 -12.16 32.97
C GLU A 101 11.52 -12.26 34.19
N GLU A 102 12.57 -11.45 34.23
CA GLU A 102 13.54 -11.43 35.34
C GLU A 102 12.88 -10.98 36.66
N VAL A 103 12.06 -9.94 36.64
CA VAL A 103 11.45 -9.36 37.84
C VAL A 103 10.24 -10.15 38.33
N LEU A 104 9.40 -10.64 37.42
CA LEU A 104 8.14 -11.30 37.76
C LEU A 104 8.25 -12.83 37.83
N GLY A 105 9.36 -13.41 37.34
CA GLY A 105 9.59 -14.87 37.36
C GLY A 105 8.61 -15.65 36.50
N ILE A 106 8.08 -15.03 35.44
CA ILE A 106 7.17 -15.64 34.46
C ILE A 106 7.88 -15.68 33.11
N GLU A 107 7.79 -16.80 32.38
CA GLU A 107 8.22 -16.84 30.98
C GLU A 107 7.13 -16.16 30.12
N THR A 108 7.49 -15.10 29.40
CA THR A 108 6.63 -14.47 28.40
C THR A 108 6.99 -15.02 27.03
N SER A 109 6.18 -15.97 26.56
CA SER A 109 6.33 -16.65 25.27
C SER A 109 6.09 -15.76 24.05
#